data_AF-A0A935CPX0-F1
#
_entry.id   AF-A0A935CPX0-F1
#
_cell.length_a   1.000
_cell.length_b   1.000
_cell.length_c   1.000
_cell.angle_alpha   90.00
_cell.angle_beta   90.00
_cell.angle_gamma   90.00
#
_symmetry.space_group_name_H-M   'P 1'
#
loop_
_entity.id
_entity.type
_entity.pdbx_description
1 polymer ?
#
loop_
_entity_poly.entity_id
_entity_poly.type
_entity_poly.pdbx_seq_one_letter_code
_entity_poly.pdbx_strand_id
1 'polypeptide(L)'
;MAVNRDVGGMQVREIQAISYPFFVDVRNSGMDKNSPVVANLPAVTMHWASPLTVDAARTAHTVVSLLKSTAEAWLRTNTDIQPNLQLYPGWVSRSKARESHILAVSVQGSFDLLCRQAFAPDRHADRCHAAGAALVTAATSSLRPTPRAWLSSAAPSSWMTWCSRFRPT
;
A
#
# COMPACT_ATOMS: atom_id res chain seq x y z
N MET A 1 -19.67 16.98 -3.39
CA MET A 1 -20.03 16.73 -4.80
C MET A 1 -21.19 17.63 -5.18
N ALA A 2 -21.31 18.04 -6.44
CA ALA A 2 -22.37 18.96 -6.86
C ALA A 2 -23.60 18.18 -7.35
N VAL A 3 -24.79 18.57 -6.88
CA VAL A 3 -26.09 18.00 -7.30
C VAL A 3 -26.98 19.13 -7.78
N ASN A 4 -27.71 18.92 -8.87
CA ASN A 4 -28.71 19.88 -9.33
C ASN A 4 -30.06 19.53 -8.69
N ARG A 5 -30.70 20.51 -8.04
CA ARG A 5 -32.05 20.37 -7.48
C ARG A 5 -32.96 21.45 -8.06
N ASP A 6 -34.21 21.10 -8.34
CA ASP A 6 -35.22 22.08 -8.69
C ASP A 6 -35.80 22.70 -7.42
N VAL A 7 -35.78 24.03 -7.33
CA VAL A 7 -36.46 24.77 -6.27
C VAL A 7 -37.39 25.78 -6.93
N GLY A 8 -38.65 25.41 -7.10
CA GLY A 8 -39.66 26.28 -7.68
C GLY A 8 -39.40 26.63 -9.15
N GLY A 9 -38.97 25.65 -9.96
CA GLY A 9 -38.69 25.82 -11.38
C GLY A 9 -37.31 26.43 -11.71
N MET A 10 -36.50 26.72 -10.69
CA MET A 10 -35.12 27.14 -10.84
C MET A 10 -34.17 26.00 -10.49
N GLN A 11 -33.23 25.71 -11.39
CA GLN A 11 -32.18 24.71 -11.16
C GLN A 11 -31.06 25.29 -10.31
N VAL A 12 -30.96 24.82 -9.07
CA VAL A 12 -29.92 25.23 -8.11
C VAL A 12 -28.86 24.14 -8.02
N ARG A 13 -27.59 24.53 -8.15
CA ARG A 13 -26.45 23.63 -7.95
C ARG A 13 -26.03 23.65 -6.48
N GLU A 14 -26.33 22.58 -5.76
CA GLU A 14 -25.96 22.40 -4.36
C GLU A 14 -24.65 21.62 -4.24
N ILE A 15 -23.76 22.06 -3.35
CA ILE A 15 -22.55 21.30 -3.00
C ILE A 15 -22.83 20.53 -1.71
N GLN A 16 -22.87 19.20 -1.81
CA GLN A 16 -23.10 18.32 -0.67
C GLN A 16 -21.80 17.69 -0.17
N ALA A 17 -21.62 17.71 1.15
CA ALA A 17 -20.60 16.93 1.84
C ALA A 17 -21.19 15.54 2.14
N ILE A 18 -20.59 14.51 1.55
CA ILE A 18 -20.97 13.12 1.78
C ILE A 18 -19.80 12.39 2.44
N SER A 19 -20.10 11.47 3.34
CA SER A 19 -19.08 10.62 3.95
C SER A 19 -18.49 9.69 2.88
N TYR A 20 -17.18 9.82 2.63
CA TYR A 20 -16.48 9.01 1.64
C TYR A 20 -15.94 7.73 2.29
N PRO A 21 -16.55 6.56 2.04
CA PRO A 21 -16.34 5.34 2.84
C PRO A 21 -15.03 4.60 2.52
N PHE A 22 -14.33 4.96 1.44
CA PHE A 22 -13.15 4.23 0.99
C PHE A 22 -11.88 4.55 1.79
N PHE A 23 -11.99 5.46 2.76
CA PHE A 23 -10.97 5.72 3.77
C PHE A 23 -11.43 5.12 5.08
N VAL A 24 -10.85 3.98 5.42
CA VAL A 24 -11.20 3.27 6.65
C VAL A 24 -10.41 3.88 7.78
N ASP A 25 -11.09 4.48 8.74
CA ASP A 25 -10.52 4.94 10.01
C ASP A 25 -10.69 3.85 11.07
N VAL A 26 -9.61 3.15 11.40
CA VAL A 26 -9.60 2.14 12.45
C VAL A 26 -9.21 2.84 13.74
N ARG A 27 -10.15 2.91 14.69
CA ARG A 27 -9.86 3.36 16.07
C ARG A 27 -9.32 2.21 16.91
N ASN A 28 -8.78 2.53 18.09
CA ASN A 28 -8.22 1.56 19.04
C ASN A 28 -9.13 0.32 19.30
N SER A 29 -10.46 0.47 19.23
CA SER A 29 -11.39 -0.67 19.36
C SER A 29 -11.26 -1.75 18.28
N GLY A 30 -10.77 -1.39 17.09
CA GLY A 30 -10.51 -2.29 15.97
C GLY A 30 -9.04 -2.72 15.85
N MET A 31 -8.20 -2.38 16.83
CA MET A 31 -6.78 -2.73 16.86
C MET A 31 -6.50 -3.83 17.88
N ASP A 32 -5.45 -4.60 17.64
CA ASP A 32 -4.94 -5.54 18.63
C ASP A 32 -4.24 -4.80 19.79
N LYS A 33 -4.65 -5.11 21.02
CA LYS A 33 -4.13 -4.45 22.23
C LYS A 33 -2.81 -5.05 22.72
N ASN A 34 -2.47 -6.25 22.26
CA ASN A 34 -1.27 -6.95 22.69
C ASN A 34 -0.08 -6.65 21.78
N SER A 35 -0.32 -6.28 20.52
CA SER A 35 0.72 -5.97 19.55
C SER A 35 1.35 -4.59 19.83
N PRO A 36 2.68 -4.52 20.06
CA PRO A 36 3.37 -3.25 20.27
C PRO A 36 3.33 -2.34 19.03
N VAL A 37 2.99 -2.88 17.85
CA VAL A 37 2.91 -2.12 16.59
C VAL A 37 1.71 -1.18 16.57
N VAL A 38 0.59 -1.58 17.17
CA VAL A 38 -0.69 -0.84 17.07
C VAL A 38 -1.33 -0.50 18.42
N ALA A 39 -0.90 -1.12 19.54
CA ALA A 39 -1.54 -0.95 20.85
C ALA A 39 -1.53 0.49 21.39
N ASN A 40 -0.56 1.32 21.00
CA ASN A 40 -0.46 2.71 21.46
C ASN A 40 -0.90 3.74 20.39
N LEU A 41 -1.52 3.29 19.30
CA LEU A 41 -2.02 4.19 18.25
C LEU A 41 -3.46 4.61 18.55
N PRO A 42 -3.80 5.92 18.47
CA PRO A 42 -5.17 6.37 18.68
C PRO A 42 -6.09 5.97 17.52
N ALA A 43 -5.57 6.06 16.29
CA ALA A 43 -6.28 5.78 15.05
C ALA A 43 -5.30 5.49 13.91
N VAL A 44 -5.74 4.68 12.93
CA VAL A 44 -5.02 4.41 11.68
C VAL A 44 -5.99 4.59 10.52
N THR A 45 -5.66 5.48 9.58
CA THR A 45 -6.43 5.69 8.36
C THR A 45 -5.80 4.90 7.22
N MET A 46 -6.57 3.99 6.62
CA MET A 46 -6.16 3.21 5.45
C MET A 46 -6.93 3.68 4.22
N HIS A 47 -6.21 4.04 3.17
CA HIS A 47 -6.81 4.41 1.89
C HIS A 47 -7.02 3.16 1.04
N TRP A 48 -8.24 2.98 0.52
CA TRP A 48 -8.56 1.88 -0.40
C TRP A 48 -8.22 0.50 0.19
N ALA A 49 -8.56 0.30 1.46
CA ALA A 49 -8.23 -0.92 2.17
C ALA A 49 -8.94 -2.12 1.54
N SER A 50 -8.16 -3.15 1.21
CA SER A 50 -8.69 -4.43 0.77
C SER A 50 -8.73 -5.39 1.96
N PRO A 51 -9.86 -6.09 2.19
CA PRO A 51 -9.94 -7.08 3.25
C PRO A 51 -9.03 -8.27 2.96
N LEU A 52 -8.51 -8.88 4.01
CA LEU A 52 -7.67 -10.07 3.96
C LEU A 52 -8.44 -11.27 4.51
N THR A 53 -8.29 -12.41 3.84
CA THR A 53 -8.67 -13.72 4.37
C THR A 53 -7.40 -14.48 4.72
N VAL A 54 -7.35 -15.01 5.95
CA VAL A 54 -6.17 -15.74 6.45
C VAL A 54 -6.60 -17.17 6.76
N ASP A 55 -5.91 -18.12 6.16
CA ASP A 55 -6.03 -19.54 6.51
C ASP A 55 -4.89 -19.91 7.47
N ALA A 56 -5.17 -19.79 8.77
CA ALA A 56 -4.19 -20.08 9.81
C ALA A 56 -3.82 -21.58 9.87
N ALA A 57 -4.68 -22.48 9.38
CA ALA A 57 -4.43 -23.91 9.42
C ALA A 57 -3.40 -24.36 8.35
N ARG A 58 -3.24 -23.57 7.28
CA ARG A 58 -2.28 -23.84 6.21
C ARG A 58 -0.90 -23.23 6.42
N THR A 59 -0.69 -22.54 7.54
CA THR A 59 0.54 -21.76 7.77
C THR A 59 1.28 -22.28 9.00
N ALA A 60 2.56 -22.63 8.87
CA ALA A 60 3.41 -23.03 10.00
C ALA A 60 3.89 -21.83 10.86
N HIS A 61 3.44 -20.63 10.53
CA HIS A 61 3.80 -19.37 11.19
C HIS A 61 2.69 -18.91 12.11
N THR A 62 3.06 -18.16 13.15
CA THR A 62 2.10 -17.52 14.05
C THR A 62 1.50 -16.32 13.33
N VAL A 63 0.18 -16.29 13.17
CA VAL A 63 -0.54 -15.18 12.55
C VAL A 63 -1.43 -14.48 13.56
N VAL A 64 -1.26 -13.17 13.74
CA VAL A 64 -2.06 -12.34 14.64
C VAL A 64 -2.73 -11.23 13.84
N SER A 65 -4.05 -11.08 13.97
CA SER A 65 -4.77 -9.98 13.34
C SER A 65 -4.46 -8.66 14.05
N LEU A 66 -3.95 -7.66 13.33
CA LEU A 66 -3.58 -6.36 13.89
C LEU A 66 -4.71 -5.34 13.79
N LEU A 67 -5.38 -5.29 12.64
CA LEU A 67 -6.42 -4.32 12.35
C LEU A 67 -7.66 -5.03 11.82
N LYS A 68 -8.84 -4.63 12.32
CA LYS A 68 -10.15 -5.10 11.88
C LYS A 68 -11.07 -3.91 11.63
N SER A 69 -11.94 -4.05 10.63
CA SER A 69 -13.02 -3.10 10.40
C SER A 69 -14.14 -3.27 11.43
N THR A 70 -15.09 -2.34 11.42
CA THR A 70 -16.31 -2.45 12.22
C THR A 70 -17.24 -3.53 11.67
N ALA A 71 -18.17 -4.02 12.51
CA ALA A 71 -19.22 -4.97 12.10
C ALA A 71 -20.14 -4.43 10.99
N GLU A 72 -20.25 -3.10 10.88
CA GLU A 72 -21.04 -2.42 9.86
C GLU A 72 -20.32 -2.25 8.52
N ALA A 73 -19.09 -2.76 8.36
CA ALA A 73 -18.35 -2.62 7.12
C ALA A 73 -18.96 -3.49 6.01
N TRP A 74 -18.82 -3.04 4.76
CA TRP A 74 -19.38 -3.71 3.59
C TRP A 74 -18.35 -3.74 2.47
N LEU A 75 -18.42 -4.78 1.63
CA LEU A 75 -17.50 -4.95 0.50
C LEU A 75 -18.10 -4.46 -0.80
N ARG A 76 -17.21 -4.06 -1.72
CA ARG A 76 -17.56 -3.63 -3.07
C ARG A 76 -16.53 -4.15 -4.06
N THR A 77 -17.01 -4.63 -5.20
CA THR A 77 -16.20 -5.10 -6.33
C THR A 77 -16.19 -4.11 -7.51
N ASN A 78 -17.13 -3.17 -7.53
CA ASN A 78 -17.20 -2.13 -8.56
C ASN A 78 -16.15 -1.03 -8.28
N THR A 79 -15.42 -0.62 -9.32
CA THR A 79 -14.38 0.41 -9.31
C THR A 79 -14.90 1.84 -9.49
N ASP A 80 -16.19 2.03 -9.77
CA ASP A 80 -16.79 3.35 -9.95
C ASP A 80 -16.86 4.12 -8.63
N ILE A 81 -15.93 5.04 -8.43
CA ILE A 81 -15.80 5.81 -7.19
C ILE A 81 -16.90 6.89 -7.05
N GLN A 82 -17.61 7.21 -8.13
CA GLN A 82 -18.66 8.22 -8.09
C GLN A 82 -19.93 7.63 -7.47
N PRO A 83 -20.39 8.18 -6.34
CA PRO A 83 -21.65 7.76 -5.77
C PRO A 83 -22.79 8.27 -6.66
N ASN A 84 -23.73 7.37 -6.94
CA ASN A 84 -24.94 7.75 -7.64
C ASN A 84 -25.93 8.41 -6.66
N LEU A 85 -25.88 9.74 -6.59
CA LEU A 85 -26.71 10.55 -5.70
C LEU A 85 -28.18 10.64 -6.12
N GLN A 86 -28.53 10.22 -7.35
CA GLN A 86 -29.94 10.11 -7.78
C GLN A 86 -30.61 8.87 -7.18
N LEU A 87 -29.90 7.75 -7.16
CA LEU A 87 -30.38 6.49 -6.58
C LEU A 87 -30.24 6.45 -5.05
N TYR A 88 -29.21 7.11 -4.50
CA TYR A 88 -28.90 7.11 -3.07
C TYR A 88 -28.63 8.54 -2.57
N PRO A 89 -29.68 9.33 -2.26
CA PRO A 89 -29.51 10.70 -1.79
C PRO A 89 -28.79 10.72 -0.42
N GLY A 90 -27.68 11.44 -0.35
CA GLY A 90 -26.88 11.62 0.88
C GLY A 90 -26.01 10.42 1.29
N TRP A 91 -26.04 9.30 0.55
CA TRP A 91 -25.27 8.09 0.87
C TRP A 91 -24.58 7.50 -0.35
N VAL A 92 -23.48 6.80 -0.11
CA VAL A 92 -22.86 5.91 -1.09
C VAL A 92 -23.62 4.59 -1.18
N SER A 93 -23.60 3.91 -2.34
CA SER A 93 -24.21 2.59 -2.47
C SER A 93 -23.47 1.57 -1.60
N ARG A 94 -24.21 0.89 -0.71
CA ARG A 94 -23.68 -0.11 0.23
C ARG A 94 -24.15 -1.49 -0.17
N SER A 95 -23.32 -2.51 0.00
CA SER A 95 -23.81 -3.89 -0.11
C SER A 95 -24.63 -4.25 1.13
N LYS A 96 -25.54 -5.23 0.98
CA LYS A 96 -26.43 -5.65 2.06
C LYS A 96 -25.71 -6.47 3.12
N ALA A 97 -24.66 -7.20 2.73
CA ALA A 97 -23.83 -7.97 3.65
C ALA A 97 -22.94 -7.01 4.43
N ARG A 98 -23.09 -7.03 5.77
CA ARG A 98 -22.26 -6.27 6.69
C ARG A 98 -21.49 -7.23 7.58
N GLU A 99 -20.18 -7.06 7.61
CA GLU A 99 -19.31 -7.92 8.40
C GLU A 99 -18.03 -7.18 8.78
N SER A 100 -17.43 -7.59 9.90
CA SER A 100 -16.08 -7.17 10.26
C SER A 100 -15.04 -7.94 9.43
N HIS A 101 -14.15 -7.23 8.75
CA HIS A 101 -13.08 -7.79 7.93
C HIS A 101 -11.70 -7.50 8.53
N ILE A 102 -10.77 -8.43 8.33
CA ILE A 102 -9.36 -8.24 8.71
C ILE A 102 -8.71 -7.33 7.67
N LEU A 103 -8.01 -6.29 8.13
CA LEU A 103 -7.35 -5.31 7.27
C LEU A 103 -5.82 -5.45 7.30
N ALA A 104 -5.27 -5.94 8.42
CA ALA A 104 -3.84 -6.18 8.56
C ALA A 104 -3.58 -7.34 9.52
N VAL A 105 -2.51 -8.08 9.25
CA VAL A 105 -2.02 -9.17 10.10
C VAL A 105 -0.51 -9.08 10.30
N SER A 106 -0.04 -9.55 11.45
CA SER A 106 1.36 -9.85 11.70
C SER A 106 1.58 -11.33 11.49
N VAL A 107 2.63 -11.69 10.77
CA VAL A 107 3.06 -13.07 10.58
C VAL A 107 4.45 -13.21 11.17
N GLN A 108 4.61 -14.13 12.10
CA GLN A 108 5.86 -14.38 12.82
C GLN A 108 6.28 -15.83 12.64
N GLY A 109 7.52 -16.03 12.24
CA GLY A 109 8.09 -17.35 12.05
C GLY A 109 9.37 -17.31 11.22
N SER A 110 9.93 -18.49 10.96
CA SER A 110 11.07 -18.64 10.08
C SER A 110 10.60 -18.64 8.63
N PHE A 111 11.05 -17.68 7.84
CA PHE A 111 10.79 -17.63 6.41
C PHE A 111 12.00 -18.15 5.64
N ASP A 112 11.81 -19.15 4.80
CA ASP A 112 12.83 -19.58 3.86
C ASP A 112 12.97 -18.52 2.77
N LEU A 113 14.03 -17.72 2.87
CA LEU A 113 14.38 -16.79 1.81
C LEU A 113 14.82 -17.60 0.58
N LEU A 114 14.23 -17.26 -0.58
CA LEU A 114 14.57 -17.82 -1.89
C LEU A 114 16.04 -17.64 -2.31
N CYS A 115 16.84 -16.94 -1.48
CA CYS A 115 18.28 -16.78 -1.60
C CYS A 115 19.04 -18.13 -1.70
N ARG A 116 18.44 -19.25 -1.25
CA ARG A 116 19.02 -20.60 -1.42
C ARG A 116 19.05 -21.11 -2.87
N GLN A 117 18.29 -20.55 -3.79
CA GLN A 117 18.14 -21.12 -5.15
C GLN A 117 18.66 -20.23 -6.29
N ALA A 118 19.05 -18.98 -5.99
CA ALA A 118 19.42 -18.00 -7.03
C ALA A 118 20.94 -17.81 -7.23
N PHE A 119 21.81 -18.55 -6.51
CA PHE A 119 23.26 -18.40 -6.66
C PHE A 119 23.92 -19.74 -6.93
N ALA A 120 24.02 -20.09 -8.21
CA ALA A 120 25.12 -20.92 -8.72
C ALA A 120 26.44 -20.12 -8.59
N PRO A 121 27.60 -20.78 -8.51
CA PRO A 121 28.68 -20.37 -7.63
C PRO A 121 29.61 -19.33 -8.29
N ASP A 122 29.20 -18.07 -8.35
CA ASP A 122 30.10 -17.00 -8.78
C ASP A 122 30.08 -15.80 -7.79
N ARG A 123 31.15 -15.73 -6.99
CA ARG A 123 31.74 -14.56 -6.32
C ARG A 123 30.95 -13.70 -5.31
N HIS A 124 29.75 -14.08 -4.88
CA HIS A 124 29.00 -13.26 -3.89
C HIS A 124 28.48 -14.00 -2.65
N ALA A 125 29.05 -15.16 -2.29
CA ALA A 125 28.71 -15.89 -1.07
C ALA A 125 28.79 -15.04 0.21
N ASP A 126 29.66 -14.02 0.23
CA ASP A 126 29.88 -13.16 1.41
C ASP A 126 28.72 -12.21 1.73
N ARG A 127 27.73 -12.07 0.84
CA ARG A 127 26.60 -11.14 1.04
C ARG A 127 25.45 -11.72 1.86
N CYS A 128 25.44 -13.02 2.14
CA CYS A 128 24.43 -13.64 3.00
C CYS A 128 24.69 -13.46 4.51
N HIS A 129 25.87 -12.99 4.91
CA HIS A 129 26.24 -12.83 6.33
C HIS A 129 25.99 -11.42 6.90
N ALA A 130 25.57 -10.44 6.08
CA ALA A 130 25.51 -9.03 6.49
C ALA A 130 24.09 -8.47 6.71
N ALA A 131 23.04 -9.30 6.71
CA ALA A 131 21.67 -8.85 6.95
C ALA A 131 21.16 -9.11 8.39
N GLY A 132 22.06 -9.50 9.32
CA GLY A 132 21.71 -9.79 10.71
C GLY A 132 22.27 -8.81 11.76
N ALA A 133 23.07 -7.81 11.38
CA ALA A 133 23.87 -7.04 12.34
C ALA A 133 23.93 -5.51 12.11
N ALA A 134 22.88 -4.90 11.55
CA ALA A 134 22.81 -3.45 11.44
C ALA A 134 21.46 -2.90 11.92
N LEU A 135 21.16 -3.15 13.19
CA LEU A 135 20.30 -2.28 13.98
C LEU A 135 21.20 -1.27 14.70
N VAL A 136 20.83 0.01 14.59
CA VAL A 136 21.37 1.19 15.30
C VAL A 136 22.69 1.73 14.75
N THR A 137 22.60 2.76 13.90
CA THR A 137 23.08 4.12 14.21
C THR A 137 22.52 5.05 13.13
N ALA A 138 21.63 5.95 13.54
CA ALA A 138 21.25 7.10 12.73
C ALA A 138 22.51 7.93 12.48
N ALA A 139 22.91 8.08 11.23
CA ALA A 139 23.90 9.08 10.83
C ALA A 139 23.30 9.91 9.70
N THR A 140 22.77 11.07 10.08
CA THR A 140 22.50 12.21 9.22
C THR A 140 23.70 12.47 8.32
N SER A 141 23.62 12.08 7.04
CA SER A 141 24.58 12.52 6.04
C SER A 141 24.24 13.97 5.67
N SER A 142 24.91 14.89 6.37
CA SER A 142 24.99 16.30 6.03
C SER A 142 25.55 16.44 4.61
N LEU A 143 24.69 16.83 3.68
CA LEU A 143 25.08 17.35 2.37
C LEU A 143 25.87 18.65 2.59
N ARG A 144 27.18 18.62 2.33
CA ARG A 144 27.94 19.82 2.00
C ARG A 144 28.08 19.91 0.48
N PRO A 145 27.63 21.01 -0.15
CA PRO A 145 27.96 21.29 -1.54
C PRO A 145 29.27 22.07 -1.59
N THR A 146 30.18 21.70 -2.48
CA THR A 146 31.26 22.60 -2.93
C THR A 146 31.55 22.35 -4.41
N PRO A 147 32.02 23.36 -5.15
CA PRO A 147 31.44 23.73 -6.44
C PRO A 147 32.43 23.64 -7.62
N ARG A 148 31.89 23.70 -8.85
CA ARG A 148 32.49 24.18 -10.14
C ARG A 148 33.83 23.56 -10.57
N ALA A 149 34.14 23.26 -11.82
CA ALA A 149 33.64 23.54 -13.16
C ALA A 149 34.28 22.45 -14.07
N TRP A 150 33.75 22.06 -15.22
CA TRP A 150 33.75 22.81 -16.48
C TRP A 150 32.83 22.11 -17.49
N LEU A 151 32.17 22.93 -18.31
CA LEU A 151 31.38 22.51 -19.47
C LEU A 151 32.25 21.83 -20.53
N SER A 152 31.69 20.84 -21.22
CA SER A 152 31.72 20.84 -22.68
C SER A 152 30.49 20.13 -23.23
N SER A 153 29.71 20.87 -24.01
CA SER A 153 28.53 20.39 -24.73
C SER A 153 28.94 19.76 -26.06
N ALA A 154 28.34 18.62 -26.41
CA ALA A 154 27.99 18.28 -27.79
C ALA A 154 27.03 17.09 -27.82
N ALA A 155 25.80 17.34 -28.27
CA ALA A 155 24.94 16.37 -28.95
C ALA A 155 24.70 16.96 -30.37
N PRO A 156 24.06 16.28 -31.34
CA PRO A 156 23.51 14.91 -31.37
C PRO A 156 23.89 14.13 -32.67
N SER A 157 23.63 12.82 -32.73
CA SER A 157 23.27 12.01 -33.93
C SER A 157 23.50 10.51 -33.64
N SER A 158 22.46 9.74 -33.32
CA SER A 158 21.75 8.85 -34.25
C SER A 158 22.67 8.01 -35.13
N TRP A 159 22.96 6.74 -34.78
CA TRP A 159 23.09 5.62 -35.73
C TRP A 159 22.82 4.28 -35.01
N MET A 160 21.71 3.63 -35.37
CA MET A 160 21.58 2.17 -35.36
C MET A 160 22.66 1.56 -36.25
N THR A 161 23.24 0.40 -35.87
CA THR A 161 23.38 -0.79 -36.73
C THR A 161 23.88 -1.99 -35.91
N TRP A 162 23.30 -3.12 -36.26
CA TRP A 162 23.40 -4.48 -35.74
C TRP A 162 24.48 -5.26 -36.54
N CYS A 163 25.40 -5.96 -35.88
CA CYS A 163 26.25 -7.07 -36.39
C CYS A 163 27.44 -7.26 -35.42
N SER A 164 28.01 -8.43 -35.15
CA SER A 164 27.70 -9.83 -35.41
C SER A 164 28.73 -10.65 -34.60
N ARG A 165 28.25 -11.78 -34.09
CA ARG A 165 28.94 -13.00 -33.61
C ARG A 165 30.48 -13.07 -33.79
N PHE A 166 31.21 -13.25 -32.68
CA PHE A 166 32.59 -13.74 -32.68
C PHE A 166 32.70 -14.97 -31.76
N ARG A 167 33.16 -16.09 -32.33
CA ARG A 167 33.60 -17.32 -31.63
C ARG A 167 35.12 -17.39 -31.74
N PRO A 168 35.81 -17.77 -30.66
CA PRO A 168 36.96 -18.68 -30.72
C PRO A 168 36.69 -19.86 -29.78
N THR A 169 37.20 -21.09 -29.90
CA THR A 169 38.09 -21.83 -30.80
C THR A 169 37.70 -23.29 -30.59
#